data_AF-A0A7C0U8R7-F1
#
_entry.id   AF-A0A7C0U8R7-F1
#
_cell.length_a   1.000
_cell.length_b   1.000
_cell.length_c   1.000
_cell.angle_alpha   90.00
_cell.angle_beta   90.00
_cell.angle_gamma   90.00
#
_symmetry.space_group_name_H-M   'P 1'
#
loop_
_entity.id
_entity.type
_entity.pdbx_description
1 polymer ?
#
loop_
_entity_poly.entity_id
_entity_poly.type
_entity_poly.pdbx_seq_one_letter_code
_entity_poly.pdbx_strand_id
1 'polypeptide(L)'
;MPLSEIIPGVQLVKGKFVDGFGFLTSYLVHDGGEVLVIDPGTAGHPGGEIVKAIESLGLSPRHDVVGIVCTHGHPDHIGGVWRLKRQTGALVMIHEHDADVMETPSLFIERRLRLSRAGRLAMKVDKSPIRVNFRGVKPDCILKHGDEIR
;
A
#
# COMPACT_ATOMS: atom_id res chain seq x y z
N MET A 1 13.44 -3.51 11.45
CA MET A 1 13.62 -4.97 11.26
C MET A 1 14.53 -5.13 10.06
N PRO A 2 15.42 -6.14 10.03
CA PRO A 2 16.29 -6.33 8.88
C PRO A 2 15.46 -6.59 7.62
N LEU A 3 15.87 -5.99 6.51
CA LEU A 3 15.41 -6.31 5.18
C LEU A 3 15.60 -7.81 4.94
N SER A 4 14.57 -8.51 4.46
CA SER A 4 14.67 -9.94 4.17
C SER A 4 14.52 -10.14 2.67
N GLU A 5 15.62 -10.46 2.00
CA GLU A 5 15.58 -10.91 0.62
C GLU A 5 14.96 -12.30 0.58
N ILE A 6 13.90 -12.48 -0.23
CA ILE A 6 13.24 -13.79 -0.39
C ILE A 6 13.88 -14.53 -1.56
N ILE A 7 14.02 -13.81 -2.67
CA ILE A 7 14.69 -14.23 -3.90
C ILE A 7 15.46 -13.01 -4.44
N PRO A 8 16.46 -13.21 -5.31
CA PRO A 8 17.21 -12.10 -5.90
C PRO A 8 16.28 -11.02 -6.46
N GLY A 9 16.48 -9.78 -6.02
CA GLY A 9 15.71 -8.62 -6.48
C GLY A 9 14.33 -8.45 -5.81
N VAL A 10 13.95 -9.32 -4.85
CA VAL A 10 12.68 -9.22 -4.13
C VAL A 10 12.89 -9.20 -2.63
N GLN A 11 12.59 -8.05 -2.04
CA GLN A 11 12.70 -7.80 -0.61
C GLN A 11 11.34 -7.80 0.05
N LEU A 12 11.29 -8.36 1.26
CA LEU A 12 10.12 -8.30 2.13
C LEU A 12 10.33 -7.26 3.23
N VAL A 13 9.34 -6.37 3.38
CA VAL A 13 9.27 -5.35 4.43
C VAL A 13 8.08 -5.63 5.32
N LYS A 14 8.34 -6.05 6.56
CA LYS A 14 7.29 -6.32 7.56
C LYS A 14 6.82 -5.03 8.20
N GLY A 15 5.52 -4.77 8.10
CA GLY A 15 4.82 -3.79 8.93
C GLY A 15 4.36 -4.41 10.25
N LYS A 16 3.93 -3.54 11.17
CA LYS A 16 3.31 -3.93 12.43
C LYS A 16 1.85 -3.51 12.43
N PHE A 17 0.98 -4.40 12.89
CA PHE A 17 -0.37 -4.00 13.24
C PHE A 17 -0.42 -3.35 14.62
N VAL A 18 -1.34 -2.41 14.79
CA VAL A 18 -1.72 -1.92 16.11
C VAL A 18 -2.30 -3.12 16.87
N ASP A 19 -1.81 -3.35 18.09
CA ASP A 19 -2.19 -4.46 18.98
C ASP A 19 -1.75 -5.88 18.56
N GLY A 20 -0.86 -6.00 17.57
CA GLY A 20 -0.17 -7.27 17.25
C GLY A 20 -1.01 -8.31 16.50
N PHE A 21 -2.22 -7.97 16.03
CA PHE A 21 -3.08 -8.86 15.27
C PHE A 21 -2.86 -8.72 13.75
N GLY A 22 -2.33 -9.76 13.10
CA GLY A 22 -2.15 -9.89 11.64
C GLY A 22 -0.69 -9.76 11.17
N PHE A 23 -0.46 -9.90 9.85
CA PHE A 23 0.81 -9.56 9.18
C PHE A 23 0.63 -8.52 8.06
N LEU A 24 1.26 -7.35 8.21
CA LEU A 24 1.40 -6.37 7.12
C LEU A 24 2.67 -6.68 6.36
N THR A 25 2.56 -6.95 5.06
CA THR A 25 3.72 -7.26 4.23
C THR A 25 3.71 -6.38 3.01
N SER A 26 4.78 -5.61 2.84
CA SER A 26 5.10 -4.90 1.60
C SER A 26 6.26 -5.60 0.92
N TYR A 27 6.29 -5.54 -0.41
CA TYR A 27 7.41 -6.05 -1.19
C TYR A 27 8.09 -4.93 -1.96
N LEU A 28 9.41 -5.03 -2.09
CA LEU A 28 10.19 -4.23 -3.02
C LEU A 28 10.70 -5.17 -4.11
N VAL A 29 10.32 -4.89 -5.35
CA VAL A 29 10.87 -5.57 -6.53
C VAL A 29 11.85 -4.59 -7.16
N HIS A 30 13.13 -4.92 -7.18
CA HIS A 30 14.17 -4.03 -7.66
C HIS A 30 15.08 -4.72 -8.67
N ASP A 31 15.39 -4.00 -9.74
CA ASP A 31 16.33 -4.39 -10.78
C ASP A 31 16.87 -3.14 -11.46
N GLY A 32 18.09 -3.19 -12.01
CA GLY A 32 18.61 -2.11 -12.86
C GLY A 32 18.74 -0.71 -12.22
N GLY A 33 18.67 -0.59 -10.89
CA GLY A 33 18.67 0.70 -10.19
C GLY A 33 17.29 1.31 -9.99
N GLU A 34 16.22 0.56 -10.28
CA GLU A 34 14.84 0.97 -10.07
C GLU A 34 14.16 0.05 -9.06
N VAL A 35 13.07 0.53 -8.45
CA VAL A 35 12.28 -0.25 -7.50
C VAL A 35 10.79 0.00 -7.63
N LEU A 36 10.04 -1.09 -7.63
CA LEU A 36 8.59 -1.13 -7.54
C LEU A 36 8.18 -1.51 -6.12
N VAL A 37 7.27 -0.73 -5.53
CA VAL A 37 6.70 -1.04 -4.21
C VAL A 37 5.36 -1.73 -4.38
N ILE A 38 5.20 -2.90 -3.78
CA ILE A 38 3.92 -3.64 -3.75
C ILE A 38 3.32 -3.50 -2.35
N ASP A 39 2.07 -3.03 -2.29
CA ASP A 39 1.24 -2.89 -1.09
C ASP A 39 1.93 -2.09 0.03
N PRO A 40 1.92 -0.74 0.00
CA PRO A 40 2.64 0.10 0.97
C PRO A 40 2.08 0.09 2.39
N GLY A 41 1.13 -0.79 2.68
CA GLY A 41 0.61 -1.01 4.01
C GLY A 41 -0.53 -0.06 4.39
N THR A 42 -0.69 0.10 5.69
CA THR A 42 -1.60 1.06 6.32
C THR A 42 -1.06 2.48 6.25
N ALA A 43 -1.86 3.45 6.71
CA ALA A 43 -1.43 4.85 6.88
C ALA A 43 -0.20 5.03 7.78
N GLY A 44 0.05 4.08 8.69
CA GLY A 44 1.12 4.16 9.70
C GLY A 44 2.31 3.24 9.42
N HIS A 45 2.05 2.00 8.99
CA HIS A 45 3.06 0.95 8.81
C HIS A 45 2.87 0.16 7.51
N PRO A 46 3.95 -0.34 6.88
CA PRO A 46 5.35 -0.11 7.27
C PRO A 46 5.88 1.28 6.92
N GLY A 47 5.28 2.03 5.97
CA GLY A 47 5.58 3.45 5.73
C GLY A 47 7.07 3.84 5.71
N GLY A 48 7.61 4.26 6.86
CA GLY A 48 9.02 4.63 7.00
C GLY A 48 10.00 3.46 6.82
N GLU A 49 9.59 2.24 7.14
CA GLU A 49 10.39 1.04 6.97
C GLU A 49 10.58 0.71 5.48
N ILE A 50 9.62 1.04 4.62
CA ILE A 50 9.75 0.95 3.15
C ILE A 50 10.84 1.91 2.66
N VAL A 51 10.79 3.17 3.11
CA VAL A 51 11.78 4.18 2.71
C VAL A 51 13.19 3.77 3.12
N LYS A 52 13.37 3.33 4.37
CA LYS A 52 14.66 2.83 4.87
C LYS A 52 15.15 1.59 4.12
N ALA A 53 14.23 0.71 3.75
CA ALA A 53 14.54 -0.47 2.97
C ALA A 53 15.08 -0.11 1.58
N ILE A 54 14.45 0.84 0.89
CA ILE A 54 14.92 1.37 -0.40
C ILE A 54 16.31 1.99 -0.24
N GLU A 55 16.51 2.84 0.77
CA GLU A 55 17.82 3.47 1.04
C GLU A 55 18.91 2.43 1.34
N SER A 56 18.57 1.33 2.03
CA SER A 56 19.53 0.26 2.34
C SER A 56 19.96 -0.56 1.12
N LEU A 57 19.20 -0.51 0.02
CA LEU A 57 19.58 -1.06 -1.27
C LEU A 57 20.50 -0.11 -2.07
N GLY A 58 20.85 1.05 -1.51
CA GLY A 58 21.61 2.09 -2.23
C GLY A 58 20.76 2.91 -3.21
N LEU A 59 19.43 2.80 -3.13
CA LEU A 59 18.49 3.47 -4.01
C LEU A 59 17.91 4.73 -3.34
N SER A 60 17.58 5.73 -4.15
CA SER A 60 16.90 6.94 -3.75
C SER A 60 15.39 6.77 -3.79
N PRO A 61 14.67 6.94 -2.67
CA PRO A 61 13.21 6.93 -2.67
C PRO A 61 12.59 7.92 -3.66
N ARG A 62 13.25 9.05 -3.92
CA ARG A 62 12.74 10.12 -4.79
C ARG A 62 13.02 9.90 -6.27
N HIS A 63 14.06 9.16 -6.61
CA HIS A 63 14.53 9.05 -8.00
C HIS A 63 14.36 7.64 -8.58
N ASP A 64 14.43 6.61 -7.73
CA ASP A 64 14.54 5.23 -8.18
C ASP A 64 13.23 4.44 -7.96
N VAL A 65 12.28 4.99 -7.20
CA VAL A 65 10.96 4.37 -7.03
C VAL A 65 10.09 4.74 -8.22
N VAL A 66 9.92 3.80 -9.14
CA VAL A 66 9.18 4.03 -10.40
C VAL A 66 7.68 3.85 -10.25
N GLY A 67 7.25 3.01 -9.30
CA GLY A 67 5.83 2.72 -9.12
C GLY A 67 5.46 2.14 -7.76
N ILE A 68 4.17 2.28 -7.46
CA ILE A 68 3.49 1.71 -6.30
C ILE A 68 2.31 0.91 -6.86
N VAL A 69 2.34 -0.41 -6.68
CA VAL A 69 1.26 -1.31 -7.08
C VAL A 69 0.50 -1.76 -5.84
N CYS A 70 -0.81 -1.60 -5.86
CA CYS A 70 -1.68 -2.17 -4.83
C CYS A 70 -2.41 -3.39 -5.40
N THR A 71 -2.33 -4.51 -4.70
CA THR A 71 -2.97 -5.76 -5.10
C THR A 71 -4.50 -5.66 -5.06
N HIS A 72 -5.04 -4.92 -4.10
CA HIS A 72 -6.47 -4.65 -3.95
C HIS A 72 -6.74 -3.45 -3.02
N GLY A 73 -8.00 -3.03 -2.92
CA GLY A 73 -8.42 -1.79 -2.26
C GLY A 73 -8.54 -1.82 -0.73
N HIS A 74 -7.98 -2.80 -0.03
CA HIS A 74 -8.12 -2.87 1.43
C HIS A 74 -7.22 -1.84 2.16
N PRO A 75 -7.67 -1.27 3.30
CA PRO A 75 -6.93 -0.28 4.09
C PRO A 75 -5.49 -0.62 4.45
N ASP A 76 -5.22 -1.90 4.66
CA ASP A 76 -3.92 -2.46 4.99
C ASP A 76 -2.99 -2.61 3.77
N HIS A 77 -3.48 -2.35 2.56
CA HIS A 77 -2.71 -2.34 1.31
C HIS A 77 -2.59 -0.92 0.75
N ILE A 78 -3.69 -0.16 0.70
CA ILE A 78 -3.72 1.17 0.08
C ILE A 78 -3.47 2.33 1.05
N GLY A 79 -3.47 2.08 2.36
CA GLY A 79 -3.42 3.13 3.38
C GLY A 79 -2.13 3.96 3.33
N GLY A 80 -1.01 3.34 2.95
CA GLY A 80 0.30 3.99 2.85
C GLY A 80 0.55 4.77 1.55
N VAL A 81 -0.30 4.58 0.53
CA VAL A 81 -0.08 5.06 -0.85
C VAL A 81 0.09 6.57 -0.90
N TRP A 82 -0.80 7.33 -0.26
CA TRP A 82 -0.76 8.80 -0.31
C TRP A 82 0.57 9.37 0.20
N ARG A 83 1.05 8.82 1.32
CA ARG A 83 2.31 9.27 1.93
C ARG A 83 3.49 8.90 1.04
N LEU A 84 3.53 7.65 0.58
CA LEU A 84 4.64 7.16 -0.22
C LEU A 84 4.72 7.90 -1.56
N LYS A 85 3.59 8.04 -2.28
CA LYS A 85 3.51 8.84 -3.53
C LYS A 85 4.05 10.26 -3.35
N ARG A 86 3.77 10.93 -2.23
CA ARG A 86 4.31 12.28 -1.97
C ARG A 86 5.80 12.31 -1.70
N GLN A 87 6.36 11.25 -1.13
CA GLN A 87 7.78 11.15 -0.84
C GLN A 87 8.58 10.78 -2.10
N THR A 88 8.03 9.88 -2.91
CA THR A 88 8.72 9.29 -4.05
C THR A 88 8.40 9.97 -5.38
N GLY A 89 7.18 10.49 -5.55
CA GLY A 89 6.67 10.94 -6.85
C GLY A 89 6.25 9.80 -7.78
N ALA A 90 6.32 8.55 -7.31
CA ALA A 90 6.06 7.35 -8.10
C ALA A 90 4.62 7.26 -8.62
N LEU A 91 4.46 6.55 -9.75
CA LEU A 91 3.15 6.22 -10.31
C LEU A 91 2.41 5.24 -9.41
N VAL A 92 1.10 5.42 -9.27
CA VAL A 92 0.22 4.55 -8.49
C VAL A 92 -0.64 3.72 -9.42
N MET A 93 -0.62 2.40 -9.21
CA MET A 93 -1.29 1.42 -10.04
C MET A 93 -2.17 0.51 -9.18
N ILE A 94 -3.39 0.25 -9.65
CA ILE A 94 -4.32 -0.70 -9.05
C ILE A 94 -5.29 -1.22 -10.12
N HIS A 95 -5.84 -2.41 -9.89
CA HIS A 95 -6.86 -2.98 -10.77
C HIS A 95 -8.14 -2.13 -10.81
N GLU A 96 -8.81 -2.10 -11.98
CA GLU A 96 -10.02 -1.29 -12.21
C GLU A 96 -11.15 -1.53 -11.19
N HIS A 97 -11.26 -2.76 -10.68
CA HIS A 97 -12.28 -3.15 -9.69
C HIS A 97 -12.10 -2.53 -8.30
N ASP A 98 -10.93 -1.95 -8.00
CA ASP A 98 -10.64 -1.32 -6.70
C ASP A 98 -10.15 0.13 -6.84
N ALA A 99 -10.12 0.66 -8.07
CA ALA A 99 -9.72 2.04 -8.34
C ALA A 99 -10.61 3.07 -7.61
N ASP A 100 -11.92 2.79 -7.50
CA ASP A 100 -12.86 3.67 -6.80
C ASP A 100 -12.60 3.71 -5.29
N VAL A 101 -12.25 2.58 -4.68
CA VAL A 101 -11.86 2.51 -3.27
C VAL A 101 -10.52 3.21 -3.03
N MET A 102 -9.56 3.10 -3.95
CA MET A 102 -8.29 3.84 -3.83
C MET A 102 -8.51 5.35 -3.85
N GLU A 103 -9.36 5.85 -4.76
CA GLU A 103 -9.67 7.28 -4.86
C GLU A 103 -10.57 7.75 -3.70
N THR A 104 -11.53 6.92 -3.30
CA THR A 104 -12.51 7.20 -2.23
C THR A 104 -12.53 6.07 -1.18
N PRO A 105 -11.62 6.08 -0.18
CA PRO A 105 -11.47 4.99 0.77
C PRO A 105 -12.71 4.65 1.59
N SER A 106 -13.63 5.59 1.80
CA SER A 106 -14.89 5.33 2.53
C SER A 106 -15.77 4.27 1.85
N LEU A 107 -15.63 4.09 0.53
CA LEU A 107 -16.34 3.07 -0.24
C LEU A 107 -16.03 1.65 0.24
N PHE A 108 -14.87 1.42 0.86
CA PHE A 108 -14.55 0.13 1.48
C PHE A 108 -15.56 -0.23 2.58
N ILE A 109 -15.84 0.68 3.51
CA ILE A 109 -16.80 0.45 4.59
C ILE A 109 -18.23 0.36 4.03
N GLU A 110 -18.56 1.22 3.07
CA GLU A 110 -19.92 1.34 2.53
C GLU A 110 -20.33 0.16 1.66
N ARG A 111 -19.40 -0.37 0.85
CA ARG A 111 -19.71 -1.35 -0.21
C ARG A 111 -19.08 -2.71 0.02
N ARG A 112 -17.91 -2.81 0.66
CA ARG A 112 -17.18 -4.08 0.80
C ARG A 112 -17.49 -4.81 2.11
N LEU A 113 -17.59 -4.09 3.23
CA LEU A 113 -17.77 -4.73 4.56
C LEU A 113 -19.20 -5.24 4.85
N ARG A 114 -20.18 -5.03 3.96
CA ARG A 114 -21.59 -5.47 4.11
C ARG A 114 -22.19 -5.24 5.51
N LEU A 115 -21.81 -4.14 6.16
CA LEU A 115 -22.23 -3.85 7.53
C LEU A 115 -23.65 -3.29 7.60
N SER A 116 -24.34 -3.62 8.69
CA SER A 116 -25.57 -2.90 9.08
C SER A 116 -25.27 -1.42 9.35
N ARG A 117 -26.32 -0.58 9.42
CA ARG A 117 -26.14 0.85 9.77
C ARG A 117 -25.41 1.03 11.11
N ALA A 118 -25.71 0.20 12.10
CA ALA A 118 -25.02 0.20 13.39
C ALA A 118 -23.55 -0.21 13.26
N GLY A 119 -23.24 -1.25 12.45
CA GLY A 119 -21.87 -1.66 12.16
C GLY A 119 -21.06 -0.55 11.48
N ARG A 120 -21.64 0.17 10.52
CA ARG A 120 -20.99 1.33 9.89
C ARG A 120 -20.71 2.46 10.88
N LEU A 121 -21.60 2.69 11.85
CA LEU A 121 -21.38 3.69 12.88
C LEU A 121 -20.24 3.28 13.83
N ALA A 122 -20.19 2.00 14.21
CA ALA A 122 -19.13 1.46 15.06
C ALA A 122 -17.73 1.60 14.40
N MET A 123 -17.64 1.51 13.07
CA MET A 123 -16.39 1.73 12.33
C MET A 123 -15.80 3.13 12.50
N LYS A 124 -16.57 4.15 12.93
CA LYS A 124 -16.03 5.49 13.21
C LYS A 124 -15.16 5.54 14.46
N VAL A 125 -15.37 4.63 15.40
CA VAL A 125 -14.60 4.51 16.65
C VAL A 125 -13.62 3.34 16.62
N ASP A 126 -13.59 2.61 15.50
CA ASP A 126 -12.70 1.48 15.32
C ASP A 126 -11.23 1.93 15.28
N LYS A 127 -10.40 1.16 15.98
CA LYS A 127 -8.94 1.31 16.00
C LYS A 127 -8.24 0.15 15.30
N SER A 128 -9.01 -0.80 14.75
CA SER A 128 -8.46 -1.92 14.02
C SER A 128 -7.80 -1.46 12.71
N PRO A 129 -7.07 -2.36 12.04
CA PRO A 129 -6.36 -2.02 10.83
C PRO A 129 -7.25 -1.77 9.60
N ILE A 130 -8.54 -2.15 9.70
CA ILE A 130 -9.60 -1.87 8.73
C ILE A 130 -10.01 -0.38 8.79
N ARG A 131 -9.46 0.37 9.75
CA ARG A 131 -9.73 1.80 9.92
C ARG A 131 -9.37 2.60 8.68
N VAL A 132 -10.40 3.20 8.09
CA VAL A 132 -10.27 4.14 6.98
C VAL A 132 -10.04 5.54 7.52
N ASN A 133 -8.78 5.89 7.78
CA ASN A 133 -8.36 7.22 8.25
C ASN A 133 -7.23 7.83 7.41
N PHE A 134 -7.11 7.41 6.16
CA PHE A 134 -6.11 7.86 5.22
C PHE A 134 -6.76 8.57 4.04
N ARG A 135 -5.93 9.33 3.31
CA ARG A 135 -6.37 10.08 2.14
C ARG A 135 -6.33 9.17 0.92
N GLY A 136 -7.42 9.18 0.15
CA GLY A 136 -7.48 8.51 -1.14
C GLY A 136 -6.53 9.12 -2.16
N VAL A 137 -6.18 8.33 -3.17
CA VAL A 137 -5.29 8.71 -4.26
C VAL A 137 -5.94 8.29 -5.56
N LYS A 138 -6.06 9.21 -6.51
CA LYS A 138 -6.43 8.83 -7.88
C LYS A 138 -5.28 8.01 -8.47
N PRO A 139 -5.52 6.77 -8.94
CA PRO A 139 -4.49 5.98 -9.61
C PRO A 139 -3.99 6.71 -10.86
N ASP A 140 -2.68 6.62 -11.13
CA ASP A 140 -2.09 7.14 -12.37
C ASP A 140 -2.26 6.12 -13.52
N CYS A 141 -2.25 4.82 -13.19
CA CYS A 141 -2.54 3.75 -14.13
C CYS A 141 -3.60 2.80 -13.56
N ILE A 142 -4.64 2.54 -14.36
CA ILE A 142 -5.66 1.55 -14.05
C ILE A 142 -5.27 0.26 -14.76
N LEU A 143 -4.99 -0.79 -13.97
CA LEU A 143 -4.61 -2.10 -14.48
C LEU A 143 -5.84 -2.94 -14.79
N LYS A 144 -5.70 -3.82 -15.79
CA LYS A 144 -6.68 -4.82 -16.21
C LYS A 144 -6.06 -6.20 -16.23
N HIS A 145 -6.92 -7.21 -16.30
CA HIS A 145 -6.46 -8.59 -16.46
C HIS A 145 -5.63 -8.76 -17.73
N GLY A 146 -4.43 -9.31 -17.57
CA GLY A 146 -3.48 -9.54 -18.66
C GLY A 146 -2.50 -8.39 -18.92
N ASP A 147 -2.60 -7.28 -18.20
CA ASP A 147 -1.62 -6.20 -18.31
C ASP A 147 -0.25 -6.63 -17.78
N GLU A 148 0.80 -6.26 -18.50
CA GLU A 148 2.20 -6.37 -18.07
C GLU A 148 2.67 -5.03 -17.53
N ILE A 149 3.21 -5.02 -16.31
CA ILE A 149 3.89 -3.86 -15.74
C ILE A 149 5.36 -3.96 -16.17
N ARG A 150 5.84 -2.95 -16.90
CA ARG A 150 7.21 -2.87 -17.43
C ARG A 150 7.97 -1.74 -16.78
#